data_AF-A0AAD7DIP3-F1
#
_entry.id   AF-A0AAD7DIP3-F1
#
_cell.length_a   1.000
_cell.length_b   1.000
_cell.length_c   1.000
_cell.angle_alpha   90.00
_cell.angle_beta   90.00
_cell.angle_gamma   90.00
#
_symmetry.space_group_name_H-M   'P 1'
#
loop_
_entity.id
_entity.type
_entity.pdbx_description
1 polymer ?
#
loop_
_entity_poly.entity_id
_entity_poly.type
_entity_poly.pdbx_seq_one_letter_code
_entity_poly.pdbx_strand_id
1 'polypeptide(L)'
;MHSGETSYRLGRLPLAIGMPVMVTQNFDVQNGVVNGATGFVKGIRYTINASGERVIQSCIVYIPDMTGPPLPNLPPKHAPILADTV
;
A
#
# COMPACT_ATOMS: atom_id res chain seq x y z
N MET A 1 -29.57 -7.09 -13.23
CA MET A 1 -28.41 -6.18 -13.30
C MET A 1 -27.23 -6.91 -12.69
N HIS A 2 -26.31 -7.42 -13.51
CA HIS A 2 -25.05 -8.02 -13.06
C HIS A 2 -23.97 -6.95 -13.23
N SER A 3 -23.79 -6.12 -12.22
CA SER A 3 -22.70 -5.16 -12.15
C SER A 3 -21.93 -5.51 -10.90
N GLY A 4 -20.78 -6.18 -11.05
CA GLY A 4 -19.93 -6.47 -9.89
C GLY A 4 -18.81 -7.48 -10.11
N GLU A 5 -18.87 -8.31 -11.14
CA GLU A 5 -17.81 -9.30 -11.42
C GLU A 5 -16.90 -8.82 -12.55
N THR A 6 -16.20 -7.72 -12.33
CA THR A 6 -14.96 -7.48 -13.07
C THR A 6 -13.91 -7.02 -12.08
N SER A 7 -13.01 -7.94 -11.71
CA SER A 7 -11.73 -7.60 -11.08
C SER A 7 -10.87 -6.91 -12.14
N TYR A 8 -11.23 -5.67 -12.49
CA TYR A 8 -10.47 -4.82 -13.39
C TYR A 8 -9.23 -4.35 -12.62
N ARG A 9 -8.25 -5.23 -12.46
CA ARG A 9 -6.88 -4.81 -12.16
C ARG A 9 -6.40 -4.05 -13.40
N LEU A 10 -6.25 -2.73 -13.30
CA LEU A 10 -5.81 -1.81 -14.37
C LEU A 10 -4.35 -2.06 -14.83
N GLY A 11 -3.89 -3.32 -14.83
CA GLY A 11 -2.51 -3.69 -15.06
C GLY A 11 -1.64 -3.53 -13.81
N ARG A 12 -0.32 -3.49 -14.01
CA ARG A 12 0.66 -3.26 -12.95
C ARG A 12 0.78 -1.76 -12.68
N LEU A 13 0.59 -1.33 -11.43
CA LEU A 13 0.80 0.05 -11.01
C LEU A 13 2.30 0.29 -10.74
N PRO A 14 3.00 1.16 -11.50
CA PRO A 14 4.34 1.59 -11.10
C PRO A 14 4.27 2.40 -9.80
N LEU A 15 5.13 2.07 -8.83
CA LEU A 15 5.27 2.82 -7.58
C LEU A 15 6.65 3.50 -7.53
N ALA A 16 6.68 4.74 -7.04
CA ALA A 16 7.90 5.50 -6.79
C ALA A 16 7.87 6.13 -5.39
N ILE A 17 9.04 6.39 -4.81
CA ILE A 17 9.14 7.15 -3.56
C ILE A 17 8.56 8.55 -3.76
N GLY A 18 7.75 9.01 -2.81
CA GLY A 18 7.06 10.30 -2.86
C GLY A 18 5.74 10.28 -3.64
N MET A 19 5.39 9.17 -4.30
CA MET A 19 4.16 9.09 -5.06
C MET A 19 2.93 9.12 -4.15
N PRO A 20 1.89 9.92 -4.48
CA PRO A 20 0.62 9.89 -3.77
C PRO A 20 -0.10 8.58 -4.07
N VAL A 21 -0.65 7.95 -3.03
CA VAL A 21 -1.37 6.68 -3.12
C VAL A 21 -2.61 6.69 -2.23
N MET A 22 -3.57 5.83 -2.57
CA MET A 22 -4.75 5.53 -1.75
C MET A 22 -4.69 4.06 -1.34
N VAL A 23 -4.91 3.80 -0.04
CA VAL A 23 -5.04 2.46 0.51
C VAL A 23 -6.41 1.91 0.13
N THR A 24 -6.45 0.69 -0.39
CA THR A 24 -7.68 0.07 -0.91
C THR A 24 -8.22 -1.05 -0.02
N GLN A 25 -7.57 -1.32 1.12
CA GLN A 25 -7.94 -2.37 2.05
C GLN A 25 -7.83 -1.88 3.50
N ASN A 26 -8.73 -2.36 4.36
CA ASN A 26 -8.63 -2.10 5.79
C ASN A 26 -7.51 -2.97 6.38
N PHE A 27 -6.55 -2.34 7.04
CA PHE A 27 -5.46 -3.03 7.70
C PHE A 27 -5.50 -2.80 9.22
N ASP A 28 -5.64 -1.54 9.63
CA ASP A 28 -5.72 -1.13 11.02
C ASP A 28 -6.76 -0.02 11.17
N VAL A 29 -8.02 -0.44 11.29
CA VAL A 29 -9.18 0.47 11.31
C VAL A 29 -9.12 1.40 12.52
N GLN A 30 -8.68 0.89 13.67
CA GLN A 30 -8.63 1.67 14.91
C GLN A 30 -7.63 2.83 14.82
N ASN A 31 -6.54 2.63 14.07
CA ASN A 31 -5.48 3.62 13.94
C ASN A 31 -5.52 4.41 12.62
N GLY A 32 -6.56 4.22 11.78
CA GLY A 32 -6.78 5.03 10.58
C GLY A 32 -6.16 4.48 9.28
N VAL A 33 -5.69 3.23 9.26
CA VAL A 33 -5.25 2.53 8.04
C VAL A 33 -6.44 1.79 7.43
N VAL A 34 -7.32 2.56 6.82
CA VAL A 34 -8.59 2.11 6.23
C VAL A 34 -8.59 2.24 4.71
N ASN A 35 -9.51 1.55 4.04
CA ASN A 35 -9.82 1.81 2.65
C ASN A 35 -10.19 3.29 2.46
N GLY A 36 -9.55 3.96 1.51
CA GLY A 36 -9.70 5.38 1.24
C GLY A 36 -8.64 6.25 1.94
N ALA A 37 -7.85 5.70 2.88
CA ALA A 37 -6.76 6.45 3.48
C ALA A 37 -5.74 6.86 2.41
N THR A 38 -5.35 8.13 2.40
CA THR A 38 -4.40 8.66 1.41
C THR A 38 -3.05 8.96 2.04
N GLY A 39 -2.00 8.90 1.23
CA GLY A 39 -0.65 9.08 1.74
C GLY A 39 0.40 9.11 0.65
N PHE A 40 1.66 9.01 1.09
CA PHE A 40 2.83 9.07 0.22
C PHE A 40 3.74 7.87 0.44
N VAL A 41 4.22 7.27 -0.64
CA VAL A 41 5.19 6.18 -0.56
C VAL A 41 6.52 6.68 0.01
N LYS A 42 7.04 6.01 1.04
CA LYS A 42 8.31 6.33 1.71
C LYS A 42 9.34 5.20 1.66
N GLY A 43 8.91 3.98 1.36
CA GLY A 43 9.80 2.85 1.17
C GLY A 43 9.19 1.81 0.24
N ILE A 44 10.01 1.11 -0.51
CA ILE A 44 9.59 0.02 -1.40
C ILE A 44 10.50 -1.17 -1.15
N ARG A 45 9.89 -2.33 -0.92
CA ARG A 45 10.59 -3.63 -0.92
C ARG A 45 10.17 -4.41 -2.16
N TYR A 46 11.14 -4.95 -2.86
CA TYR A 46 10.91 -5.74 -4.06
C TYR A 46 11.87 -6.92 -4.14
N THR A 47 11.51 -7.92 -4.94
CA THR A 47 12.39 -8.98 -5.42
C THR A 47 12.71 -8.78 -6.90
N ILE A 48 13.75 -9.43 -7.39
CA ILE A 48 14.04 -9.49 -8.83
C ILE A 48 13.54 -10.84 -9.34
N ASN A 49 12.69 -10.83 -10.38
CA ASN A 49 12.21 -12.07 -11.00
C ASN A 49 13.19 -12.60 -12.06
N ALA A 50 12.87 -13.75 -12.68
CA ALA A 50 13.72 -14.39 -13.67
C ALA A 50 13.97 -13.53 -14.94
N SER A 51 13.09 -12.58 -15.25
CA SER A 51 13.25 -11.65 -16.36
C SER A 51 13.97 -10.35 -15.97
N GLY A 52 14.47 -10.24 -14.73
CA GLY A 52 15.20 -9.07 -14.24
C GLY A 52 14.32 -7.90 -13.80
N GLU A 53 12.99 -8.10 -13.72
CA GLU A 53 12.06 -7.06 -13.30
C GLU A 53 11.96 -6.96 -11.78
N ARG A 54 11.73 -5.73 -11.28
CA ARG A 54 11.46 -5.47 -9.86
C ARG A 54 10.00 -5.77 -9.55
N VAL A 55 9.74 -6.80 -8.75
CA VAL A 55 8.40 -7.20 -8.31
C VAL A 55 8.21 -6.76 -6.86
N ILE A 56 7.32 -5.79 -6.66
CA ILE A 56 7.05 -5.20 -5.34
C ILE A 56 6.41 -6.25 -4.42
N GLN A 57 6.93 -6.33 -3.20
CA GLN A 57 6.44 -7.20 -2.12
C GLN A 57 5.68 -6.41 -1.06
N SER A 58 6.15 -5.20 -0.77
CA SER A 58 5.49 -4.26 0.15
C SER A 58 6.00 -2.85 -0.08
N CYS A 59 5.25 -1.87 0.41
CA CYS A 59 5.71 -0.50 0.52
C CYS A 59 5.41 0.06 1.91
N ILE A 60 6.15 1.09 2.30
CA ILE A 60 5.83 1.89 3.49
C ILE A 60 5.16 3.16 3.00
N VAL A 61 3.99 3.48 3.55
CA VAL A 61 3.22 4.67 3.21
C VAL A 61 3.11 5.55 4.45
N TYR A 62 3.44 6.84 4.30
CA TYR A 62 3.11 7.86 5.28
C TYR A 62 1.65 8.28 5.10
N ILE A 63 0.84 8.12 6.14
CA ILE A 63 -0.61 8.39 6.16
C ILE A 63 -0.88 9.52 7.16
N PRO A 64 -1.11 10.78 6.72
CA PRO A 64 -1.26 11.92 7.62
C PRO A 64 -2.35 11.77 8.67
N ASP A 65 -3.43 11.05 8.33
CA ASP A 65 -4.62 10.88 9.17
C ASP A 65 -4.53 9.70 10.14
N MET A 66 -3.40 8.99 10.16
CA MET A 66 -3.18 7.91 11.12
C MET A 66 -3.09 8.48 12.55
N THR A 67 -3.84 7.89 13.47
CA THR A 67 -4.01 8.36 14.86
C THR A 67 -3.32 7.48 15.90
N GLY A 68 -2.94 6.25 15.52
CA GLY A 68 -2.31 5.29 16.41
C GLY A 68 -0.85 5.55 16.75
N PRO A 69 -0.29 4.84 17.75
CA PRO A 69 1.14 4.86 18.03
C PRO A 69 1.95 4.36 16.82
N PRO A 70 3.24 4.73 16.72
CA PRO A 70 4.12 4.21 15.69
C PRO A 70 4.21 2.68 15.76
N LEU A 71 4.16 2.03 14.60
CA LEU A 71 4.45 0.60 14.51
C LEU A 71 5.92 0.34 14.86
N PRO A 72 6.28 -0.83 15.42
CA PRO A 72 7.66 -1.15 15.75
C PRO A 72 8.59 -0.95 14.54
N ASN A 73 9.70 -0.25 14.76
CA ASN A 73 10.71 0.08 13.75
C ASN A 73 10.22 0.97 12.60
N LEU A 74 9.08 1.65 12.74
CA LEU A 74 8.58 2.64 11.79
C LEU A 74 8.43 4.02 12.45
N PRO A 75 8.64 5.11 11.71
CA PRO A 75 8.33 6.45 12.20
C PRO A 75 6.82 6.61 12.46
N PRO A 76 6.40 7.62 13.21
CA PRO A 76 4.99 7.94 13.41
C PRO A 76 4.25 8.05 12.07
N LYS A 77 2.99 7.60 12.04
CA LYS A 77 2.11 7.70 10.87
C LYS A 77 2.60 6.97 9.61
N HIS A 78 3.46 5.96 9.76
CA HIS A 78 3.90 5.11 8.67
C HIS A 78 3.27 3.72 8.83
N ALA A 79 2.65 3.24 7.76
CA ALA A 79 2.04 1.93 7.69
C ALA A 79 2.68 1.09 6.57
N PRO A 80 2.95 -0.21 6.81
CA PRO A 80 3.31 -1.13 5.75
C PRO A 80 2.07 -1.53 4.96
N ILE A 81 2.14 -1.43 3.63
CA ILE A 81 1.14 -1.96 2.72
C ILE A 81 1.76 -3.17 2.01
N LEU A 82 1.12 -4.32 2.15
CA LEU A 82 1.61 -5.59 1.60
C LEU A 82 1.05 -5.79 0.19
N ALA A 83 1.84 -6.46 -0.67
CA ALA A 83 1.32 -6.93 -1.94
C ALA A 83 0.19 -7.93 -1.71
N ASP A 84 -0.84 -7.83 -2.54
CA ASP A 84 -1.98 -8.73 -2.51
C ASP A 84 -1.55 -10.15 -2.93
N THR A 85 -1.88 -11.16 -2.12
CA THR A 85 -1.57 -12.58 -2.39
C THR A 85 -2.88 -13.28 -2.71
N VAL A 86 -3.34 -13.18 -3.96
CA VAL A 86 -4.53 -13.90 -4.46
C VAL A 86 -4.09 -14.99 -5.41
#